data_AF-A0A9D2G8C9-F1
#
_entry.id   AF-A0A9D2G8C9-F1
#
_cell.length_a   1.000
_cell.length_b   1.000
_cell.length_c   1.000
_cell.angle_alpha   90.00
_cell.angle_beta   90.00
_cell.angle_gamma   90.00
#
_symmetry.space_group_name_H-M   'P 1'
#
loop_
_entity.id
_entity.type
_entity.pdbx_description
1 polymer ?
#
loop_
_entity_poly.entity_id
_entity_poly.type
_entity_poly.pdbx_seq_one_letter_code
_entity_poly.pdbx_strand_id
1 'polypeptide(L)'
;MNLPKAFEEEMVNLLGDEDYKKYTECFDESRHYGLRVNTAKISVEEFLKIAPWPLERVPWISNGFYYDGENIQPAKHPYYFAGLYYLQ
;
A
#
# COMPACT_ATOMS: atom_id res chain seq x y z
N MET A 1 7.72 -14.24 11.74
CA MET A 1 7.84 -14.57 10.30
C MET A 1 8.56 -15.92 10.12
N ASN A 2 8.33 -16.67 9.03
CA ASN A 2 9.10 -17.88 8.69
C ASN A 2 9.70 -17.71 7.29
N LEU A 3 10.97 -17.29 7.21
CA LEU A 3 11.70 -17.14 5.95
C LEU A 3 12.52 -18.41 5.62
N PRO A 4 12.74 -18.73 4.33
CA PRO A 4 13.65 -19.81 3.97
C PRO A 4 15.09 -19.50 4.42
N LYS A 5 15.75 -20.43 5.11
CA LYS A 5 17.12 -20.22 5.64
C LYS A 5 18.13 -19.72 4.60
N ALA A 6 18.08 -20.27 3.39
CA ALA A 6 18.98 -19.85 2.31
C ALA A 6 18.81 -18.36 1.95
N PHE A 7 17.59 -17.84 2.03
CA PHE A 7 17.31 -16.42 1.83
C PHE A 7 17.84 -15.59 3.00
N GLU A 8 17.65 -16.04 4.24
CA GLU A 8 18.17 -15.33 5.43
C GLU A 8 19.70 -15.19 5.37
N GLU A 9 20.41 -16.28 5.06
CA GLU A 9 21.87 -16.27 4.91
C GLU A 9 22.34 -15.34 3.78
N GLU A 10 21.65 -15.36 2.63
CA GLU A 10 21.96 -14.46 1.51
C GLU A 10 21.73 -12.99 1.89
N MET A 11 20.61 -12.68 2.55
CA MET A 11 20.25 -11.32 2.93
C MET A 11 21.15 -10.76 4.04
N VAL A 12 21.56 -11.58 5.02
CA VAL A 12 22.58 -11.17 6.00
C VAL A 12 23.90 -10.83 5.32
N ASN A 13 24.33 -11.62 4.33
CA ASN A 13 25.57 -11.34 3.59
C ASN A 13 25.47 -10.06 2.74
N LEU A 14 24.29 -9.74 2.19
CA LEU A 14 24.08 -8.56 1.36
C LEU A 14 23.91 -7.26 2.17
N LEU A 15 23.19 -7.32 3.29
CA LEU A 15 22.82 -6.15 4.08
C LEU A 15 23.72 -5.94 5.31
N GLY A 16 24.40 -6.98 5.76
CA GLY A 16 25.02 -7.02 7.09
C GLY A 16 24.00 -7.21 8.21
N ASP A 17 24.48 -7.57 9.39
CA ASP A 17 23.63 -7.96 10.53
C ASP A 17 22.68 -6.83 11.00
N GLU A 18 23.16 -5.59 11.04
CA GLU A 18 22.38 -4.45 11.54
C GLU A 18 21.19 -4.10 10.65
N ASP A 19 21.40 -4.02 9.33
CA ASP A 19 20.34 -3.67 8.39
C ASP A 19 19.44 -4.87 8.09
N TYR A 20 19.96 -6.10 8.14
CA TYR A 20 19.11 -7.30 8.12
C TYR A 20 18.15 -7.32 9.31
N LYS A 21 18.60 -6.93 10.50
CA LYS A 21 17.72 -6.84 11.67
C LYS A 21 16.57 -5.87 11.43
N LYS A 22 16.84 -4.66 10.94
CA LYS A 22 15.80 -3.67 10.60
C LYS A 22 14.84 -4.21 9.52
N TYR A 23 15.37 -4.90 8.52
CA TYR A 23 14.58 -5.55 7.49
C TYR A 23 13.64 -6.62 8.09
N THR A 24 14.10 -7.42 9.05
CA THR A 24 13.23 -8.41 9.70
C THR A 24 12.18 -7.78 10.61
N GLU A 25 12.52 -6.68 11.31
CA GLU A 25 11.60 -5.95 12.18
C GLU A 25 10.43 -5.33 11.40
N CYS A 26 10.65 -4.91 10.14
CA CYS A 26 9.59 -4.30 9.33
C CYS A 26 8.46 -5.27 8.95
N PHE A 27 8.67 -6.59 9.04
CA PHE A 27 7.62 -7.57 8.79
C PHE A 27 6.58 -7.67 9.90
N ASP A 28 6.91 -7.18 11.10
CA ASP A 28 5.96 -7.09 12.21
C ASP A 28 5.19 -5.76 12.20
N GLU A 29 5.54 -4.83 11.30
CA GLU A 29 4.80 -3.59 11.11
C GLU A 29 3.45 -3.83 10.40
N SER A 30 2.53 -2.88 10.57
CA SER A 30 1.22 -2.94 9.93
C SER A 30 1.37 -2.82 8.41
N ARG A 31 0.74 -3.74 7.68
CA ARG A 31 0.76 -3.70 6.21
C ARG A 31 0.14 -2.40 5.69
N HIS A 32 0.78 -1.80 4.69
CA HIS A 32 0.21 -0.67 3.98
C HIS A 32 -0.79 -1.15 2.93
N TYR A 33 -1.89 -0.41 2.80
CA TYR A 33 -2.92 -0.67 1.78
C TYR A 33 -3.04 0.53 0.86
N GLY A 34 -2.85 0.29 -0.44
CA GLY A 34 -2.87 1.33 -1.45
C GLY A 34 -4.07 1.23 -2.39
N LEU A 35 -4.54 2.38 -2.84
CA LEU A 35 -5.39 2.50 -4.02
C LEU A 35 -4.83 3.56 -4.97
N ARG A 36 -5.12 3.40 -6.26
CA ARG A 36 -4.72 4.34 -7.30
C ARG A 36 -5.92 4.83 -8.09
N VAL A 37 -6.14 6.14 -8.09
CA VAL A 37 -7.25 6.78 -8.80
C VAL A 37 -7.08 6.57 -10.31
N ASN A 38 -8.16 6.14 -10.95
CA ASN A 38 -8.21 5.96 -12.39
C ASN A 38 -8.45 7.30 -13.09
N THR A 39 -7.35 7.98 -13.43
CA THR A 39 -7.36 9.29 -14.08
C THR A 39 -7.95 9.30 -15.49
N ALA A 40 -8.21 8.13 -16.08
CA ALA A 40 -8.98 8.03 -17.32
C ALA A 40 -10.50 8.23 -17.11
N LYS A 41 -10.99 8.20 -15.86
CA LYS A 41 -12.41 8.37 -15.52
C LYS A 41 -12.70 9.62 -14.68
N ILE A 42 -11.80 9.96 -13.77
CA ILE A 42 -11.98 11.08 -12.83
C ILE A 42 -10.62 11.66 -12.44
N SER A 43 -10.53 12.98 -12.26
CA SER A 43 -9.29 13.58 -11.75
C SER A 43 -9.07 13.21 -10.27
N VAL A 44 -7.84 13.35 -9.79
CA VAL A 44 -7.51 13.10 -8.39
C VAL A 44 -8.27 14.08 -7.48
N GLU A 45 -8.34 15.35 -7.88
CA GLU A 45 -9.00 16.41 -7.13
C GLU A 45 -10.51 16.15 -6.98
N GLU A 46 -11.18 15.74 -8.07
CA GLU A 46 -12.60 15.40 -8.02
C GLU A 46 -12.85 14.13 -7.21
N PHE A 47 -11.98 13.12 -7.32
CA PHE A 47 -12.09 11.91 -6.51
C PHE A 47 -11.95 12.22 -5.01
N LEU A 48 -11.00 13.07 -4.61
CA LEU A 48 -10.79 13.43 -3.21
C LEU A 48 -11.98 14.18 -2.59
N LYS A 49 -12.75 14.94 -3.39
CA LYS A 49 -13.98 15.60 -2.93
C LYS A 49 -15.10 14.61 -2.59
N ILE A 50 -15.14 13.48 -3.28
CA ILE A 50 -16.17 12.44 -3.11
C ILE A 50 -15.63 11.22 -2.36
N ALA A 51 -14.40 11.27 -1.86
CA ALA A 51 -13.75 10.12 -1.24
C ALA A 51 -14.57 9.67 -0.01
N PRO A 52 -15.07 8.42 -0.01
CA PRO A 52 -15.93 7.92 1.06
C PRO A 52 -15.20 7.64 2.38
N TRP A 53 -13.88 7.73 2.40
CA TRP A 53 -13.03 7.52 3.58
C TRP A 53 -11.76 8.37 3.52
N PRO A 54 -11.08 8.58 4.67
CA PRO A 54 -9.79 9.26 4.71
C PRO A 54 -8.75 8.57 3.83
N LEU A 55 -7.96 9.37 3.14
CA LEU A 55 -6.89 8.93 2.26
C LEU A 55 -5.62 9.73 2.54
N GLU A 56 -4.49 9.06 2.60
CA GLU A 56 -3.17 9.69 2.73
C GLU A 56 -2.42 9.55 1.40
N ARG A 57 -1.78 10.62 0.94
CA ARG A 57 -1.11 10.61 -0.36
C ARG A 57 0.18 9.80 -0.31
N VAL A 58 0.36 8.91 -1.28
CA VAL A 58 1.66 8.22 -1.48
C VAL A 58 2.67 9.23 -2.04
N PRO A 59 3.85 9.42 -1.41
CA PRO A 59 4.75 10.53 -1.75
C PRO A 59 5.29 10.53 -3.19
N TRP A 60 5.48 9.36 -3.79
CA TRP A 60 6.15 9.21 -5.09
C TRP A 60 5.18 9.04 -6.27
N ILE A 61 3.87 9.11 -6.07
CA ILE A 61 2.89 8.99 -7.15
C ILE A 61 1.73 9.97 -6.95
N SER A 62 1.34 10.67 -8.02
CA SER A 62 0.37 11.76 -7.93
C SER A 62 -1.08 11.30 -7.73
N ASN A 63 -1.41 10.08 -8.12
CA ASN A 63 -2.76 9.51 -8.02
C ASN A 63 -2.86 8.29 -7.11
N GLY A 64 -1.85 8.03 -6.27
CA GLY A 64 -1.84 6.92 -5.32
C GLY A 64 -2.10 7.39 -3.89
N PHE A 65 -2.87 6.58 -3.14
CA PHE A 65 -3.28 6.88 -1.78
C PHE A 65 -3.24 5.65 -0.88
N TYR A 66 -2.81 5.83 0.36
CA TYR A 66 -3.01 4.87 1.43
C TYR A 66 -4.40 5.00 2.03
N TYR A 67 -4.95 3.88 2.51
CA TYR A 67 -6.18 3.81 3.29
C TYR A 67 -6.02 2.82 4.44
N ASP A 68 -6.90 2.92 5.44
CA ASP A 68 -6.96 1.96 6.54
C ASP A 68 -7.64 0.67 6.09
N GLY A 69 -6.84 -0.29 5.63
CA GLY A 69 -7.36 -1.58 5.15
C GLY A 69 -7.76 -2.57 6.24
N GLU A 70 -7.52 -2.28 7.52
CA GLU A 70 -8.06 -3.08 8.62
C GLU A 70 -9.56 -2.81 8.80
N ASN A 71 -9.98 -1.55 8.61
CA ASN A 71 -11.36 -1.13 8.84
C ASN A 71 -12.16 -0.85 7.56
N ILE A 72 -11.50 -0.60 6.43
CA ILE A 72 -12.15 -0.19 5.18
C ILE A 72 -12.03 -1.31 4.14
N GLN A 73 -13.10 -1.55 3.39
CA GLN A 73 -13.14 -2.53 2.31
C GLN A 73 -13.50 -1.87 0.97
N PRO A 74 -12.58 -1.12 0.33
CA PRO A 74 -12.86 -0.38 -0.90
C PRO A 74 -13.38 -1.27 -2.04
N ALA A 75 -12.94 -2.53 -2.10
CA ALA A 75 -13.39 -3.51 -3.10
C ALA A 75 -14.91 -3.75 -3.11
N LYS A 76 -15.61 -3.47 -2.00
CA LYS A 76 -17.07 -3.63 -1.89
C LYS A 76 -17.85 -2.36 -2.22
N HIS A 77 -17.19 -1.23 -2.40
CA HIS A 77 -17.85 0.04 -2.65
C HIS A 77 -18.22 0.20 -4.14
N PRO A 78 -19.35 0.85 -4.49
CA PRO A 78 -19.74 1.06 -5.89
C PRO A 78 -18.67 1.72 -6.77
N TYR A 79 -17.82 2.56 -6.18
CA TYR A 79 -16.72 3.23 -6.89
C TYR A 79 -15.67 2.26 -7.44
N TYR A 80 -15.45 1.14 -6.76
CA TYR A 80 -14.58 0.07 -7.26
C TYR A 80 -15.19 -0.57 -8.51
N PHE A 81 -16.47 -0.91 -8.48
CA PHE A 81 -17.19 -1.46 -9.64
C PHE A 81 -17.31 -0.48 -10.81
N ALA A 82 -17.40 0.83 -10.51
CA ALA A 82 -17.37 1.89 -11.52
C ALA A 82 -15.95 2.11 -12.11
N GLY A 83 -14.92 1.47 -11.53
CA GLY A 83 -13.53 1.56 -11.95
C GLY A 83 -12.87 2.90 -11.63
N LEU A 84 -13.33 3.62 -10.60
CA LEU A 84 -12.77 4.91 -10.21
C LEU A 84 -11.37 4.79 -9.61
N TYR A 85 -10.99 3.62 -9.12
CA TYR A 85 -9.66 3.32 -8.61
C TYR A 85 -9.32 1.83 -8.75
N TYR A 86 -8.02 1.53 -8.65
CA TYR A 86 -7.48 0.18 -8.50
C TYR A 86 -6.95 -0.01 -7.07
N LEU A 87 -7.03 -1.22 -6.52
CA LEU A 87 -6.32 -1.57 -5.28
C LEU A 87 -4.94 -2.10 -5.68
N GLN A 88 -3.88 -1.43 -5.23
CA GLN A 88 -2.51 -1.65 -5.67
C GLN A 88 -1.53 -1.53 -4.52
#